data_AF-A0A7V9FFY3-F1
#
_entry.id   AF-A0A7V9FFY3-F1
#
_cell.length_a   1.000
_cell.length_b   1.000
_cell.length_c   1.000
_cell.angle_alpha   90.00
_cell.angle_beta   90.00
_cell.angle_gamma   90.00
#
_symmetry.space_group_name_H-M   'P 1'
#
loop_
_entity.id
_entity.type
_entity.pdbx_description
1 polymer ?
#
loop_
_entity_poly.entity_id
_entity_poly.type
_entity_poly.pdbx_seq_one_letter_code
_entity_poly.pdbx_strand_id
1 'polypeptide(L)'
;EPTFTALVPVGSYDRFKFQIHKPSNANSDADLVAQHPEMEDVSIRATGTYNGTPFTFTSDLTEVEELTLAGAVEVTEGGQLPLTLHVDAADWFANEAGTGLLDPAQADDGQPYESQVEQNIRMSFRAFRDADRDGVGD
;
A
#
# COMPACT_ATOMS: atom_id res chain seq x y z
N GLU A 1 -3.77 -12.81 6.96
CA GLU A 1 -3.48 -11.43 6.53
C GLU A 1 -3.60 -10.50 7.74
N PRO A 2 -2.90 -9.35 7.76
CA PRO A 2 -3.09 -8.36 8.82
C PRO A 2 -4.51 -7.80 8.78
N THR A 3 -5.10 -7.54 9.96
CA THR A 3 -6.44 -6.95 10.08
C THR A 3 -6.38 -5.77 11.03
N PHE A 4 -6.99 -4.66 10.63
CA PHE A 4 -7.15 -3.47 11.45
C PHE A 4 -8.64 -3.25 11.73
N THR A 5 -8.96 -2.69 12.90
CA THR A 5 -10.34 -2.36 13.25
C THR A 5 -10.37 -0.92 13.74
N ALA A 6 -11.31 -0.15 13.20
CA ALA A 6 -11.56 1.23 13.60
C ALA A 6 -13.04 1.40 13.94
N LEU A 7 -13.32 2.21 14.96
CA LEU A 7 -14.67 2.67 15.24
C LEU A 7 -15.01 3.80 14.29
N VAL A 8 -16.07 3.61 13.51
CA VAL A 8 -16.59 4.60 12.57
C VAL A 8 -18.01 5.02 13.01
N PRO A 9 -18.38 6.30 12.89
CA PRO A 9 -19.73 6.75 13.17
C PRO A 9 -20.79 6.01 12.33
N VAL A 10 -22.02 5.96 12.85
CA VAL A 10 -23.18 5.53 12.05
C VAL A 10 -23.39 6.53 10.90
N GLY A 11 -23.59 6.03 9.70
CA GLY A 11 -23.73 6.87 8.52
C GLY A 11 -23.61 6.11 7.20
N SER A 12 -23.71 6.86 6.12
CA SER A 12 -23.51 6.36 4.76
C SER A 12 -22.16 6.85 4.22
N TYR A 13 -21.38 5.92 3.68
CA TYR A 13 -20.02 6.16 3.21
C TYR A 13 -19.89 5.75 1.74
N ASP A 14 -19.29 6.61 0.92
CA ASP A 14 -19.06 6.34 -0.50
C ASP A 14 -17.58 6.03 -0.82
N ARG A 15 -16.68 6.27 0.13
CA ARG A 15 -15.24 6.21 -0.08
C ARG A 15 -14.48 5.71 1.14
N PHE A 16 -13.36 5.07 0.85
CA PHE A 16 -12.30 4.75 1.79
C PHE A 16 -11.06 5.58 1.43
N LYS A 17 -10.36 6.09 2.43
CA LYS A 17 -9.17 6.91 2.24
C LYS A 17 -8.07 6.49 3.18
N PHE A 18 -6.87 6.34 2.66
CA PHE A 18 -5.67 6.10 3.46
C PHE A 18 -4.50 6.93 2.94
N GLN A 19 -3.45 7.01 3.74
CA GLN A 19 -2.23 7.71 3.38
C GLN A 19 -1.06 6.76 3.56
N ILE A 20 -0.19 6.76 2.57
CA ILE A 20 1.17 6.24 2.64
C ILE A 20 2.05 7.43 3.00
N HIS A 21 2.85 7.31 4.04
CA HIS A 21 3.78 8.36 4.44
C HIS A 21 5.03 7.77 5.07
N LYS A 22 6.10 8.57 5.09
CA LYS A 22 7.35 8.23 5.76
C LYS A 22 7.17 8.29 7.28
N PRO A 23 7.43 7.21 8.01
CA PRO A 23 7.52 7.28 9.46
C PRO A 23 8.84 7.97 9.86
N SER A 24 8.80 8.73 10.95
CA SER A 24 9.99 9.39 11.48
C SER A 24 9.93 9.51 13.00
N ASN A 25 11.08 9.45 13.67
CA ASN A 25 11.16 9.76 15.10
C ASN A 25 10.76 11.20 15.45
N ALA A 26 10.68 12.09 14.46
CA ALA A 26 10.27 13.48 14.62
C ALA A 26 8.73 13.68 14.52
N ASN A 27 7.95 12.64 14.21
CA ASN A 27 6.50 12.71 14.06
C ASN A 27 5.78 11.72 15.01
N SER A 28 4.51 11.41 14.74
CA SER A 28 3.70 10.48 15.54
C SER A 28 4.16 9.01 15.50
N ASP A 29 5.15 8.69 14.68
CA ASP A 29 5.54 7.32 14.35
C ASP A 29 6.83 6.87 15.06
N ALA A 30 7.27 7.63 16.07
CA ALA A 30 8.49 7.35 16.82
C ALA A 30 8.54 5.93 17.40
N ASP A 31 7.41 5.38 17.85
CA ASP A 31 7.32 4.00 18.36
C ASP A 31 7.49 2.96 17.24
N LEU A 32 7.00 3.25 16.02
CA LEU A 32 7.19 2.40 14.85
C LEU A 32 8.66 2.40 14.44
N VAL A 33 9.27 3.58 14.34
CA VAL A 33 10.70 3.72 14.05
C VAL A 33 11.57 3.02 15.10
N ALA A 34 11.24 3.15 16.39
CA ALA A 34 12.02 2.52 17.45
C ALA A 34 12.03 0.98 17.33
N GLN A 35 10.95 0.40 16.81
CA GLN A 35 10.81 -1.04 16.57
C GLN A 35 11.35 -1.47 15.20
N HIS A 36 11.32 -0.56 14.22
CA HIS A 36 11.67 -0.77 12.82
C HIS A 36 12.58 0.37 12.32
N PRO A 37 13.83 0.45 12.79
CA PRO A 37 14.74 1.54 12.43
C PRO A 37 15.05 1.58 10.93
N GLU A 38 14.90 0.47 10.21
CA GLU A 38 15.01 0.39 8.75
C GLU A 38 13.89 1.11 7.98
N MET A 39 12.84 1.56 8.69
CA MET A 39 11.72 2.30 8.12
C MET A 39 11.83 3.82 8.33
N GLU A 40 12.79 4.35 9.10
CA GLU A 40 12.97 5.81 9.23
C GLU A 40 13.15 6.43 7.83
N ASP A 41 12.31 7.43 7.51
CA ASP A 41 12.25 8.09 6.21
C ASP A 41 11.94 7.16 5.01
N VAL A 42 11.48 5.92 5.25
CA VAL A 42 11.13 4.93 4.22
C VAL A 42 9.66 4.54 4.40
N SER A 43 8.82 4.84 3.42
CA SER A 43 7.40 4.49 3.46
C SER A 43 7.13 3.09 2.92
N ILE A 44 7.95 2.63 1.95
CA ILE A 44 7.84 1.32 1.34
C ILE A 44 9.20 0.64 1.35
N ARG A 45 9.23 -0.61 1.84
CA ARG A 45 10.41 -1.47 1.82
C ARG A 45 10.03 -2.85 1.28
N ALA A 46 10.65 -3.25 0.18
CA ALA A 46 10.47 -4.58 -0.41
C ALA A 46 11.79 -5.34 -0.42
N THR A 47 11.76 -6.62 -0.09
CA THR A 47 12.93 -7.50 -0.19
C THR A 47 12.61 -8.67 -1.11
N GLY A 48 13.60 -9.12 -1.88
CA GLY A 48 13.37 -10.14 -2.87
C GLY A 48 14.65 -10.62 -3.53
N THR A 49 14.52 -11.25 -4.69
CA THR A 49 15.64 -11.72 -5.52
C THR A 49 15.38 -11.34 -6.97
N TYR A 50 16.36 -10.73 -7.62
CA TYR A 50 16.35 -10.39 -9.04
C TYR A 50 17.54 -11.05 -9.73
N ASN A 51 17.28 -11.89 -10.74
CA ASN A 51 18.30 -12.68 -11.44
C ASN A 51 19.23 -13.48 -10.50
N GLY A 52 18.70 -14.01 -9.41
CA GLY A 52 19.45 -14.77 -8.41
C GLY A 52 20.21 -13.92 -7.37
N THR A 53 20.17 -12.59 -7.49
CA THR A 53 20.79 -11.66 -6.55
C THR A 53 19.75 -11.10 -5.58
N PRO A 54 19.95 -11.21 -4.26
CA PRO A 54 19.07 -10.57 -3.29
C PRO A 54 19.06 -9.05 -3.46
N PHE A 55 17.90 -8.42 -3.29
CA PHE A 55 17.78 -6.97 -3.28
C PHE A 55 16.91 -6.48 -2.12
N THR A 56 17.08 -5.22 -1.76
CA THR A 56 16.16 -4.44 -0.93
C THR A 56 15.87 -3.17 -1.69
N PHE A 57 14.60 -2.91 -1.98
CA PHE A 57 14.11 -1.68 -2.57
C PHE A 57 13.50 -0.84 -1.46
N THR A 58 13.80 0.45 -1.45
CA THR A 58 13.18 1.43 -0.56
C THR A 58 12.64 2.60 -1.36
N SER A 59 11.48 3.11 -0.96
CA SER A 59 10.92 4.35 -1.50
C SER A 59 10.43 5.25 -0.37
N ASP A 60 10.54 6.55 -0.61
CA ASP A 60 10.04 7.60 0.27
C ASP A 60 8.63 8.12 -0.11
N LEU A 61 7.96 7.39 -1.01
CA LEU A 61 6.64 7.68 -1.56
C LEU A 61 5.68 8.16 -0.46
N THR A 62 5.14 9.35 -0.64
CA THR A 62 4.05 9.88 0.18
C THR A 62 2.85 10.12 -0.71
N GLU A 63 1.77 9.39 -0.45
CA GLU A 63 0.61 9.38 -1.32
C GLU A 63 -0.67 9.27 -0.51
N VAL A 64 -1.73 9.88 -1.02
CA VAL A 64 -3.06 9.81 -0.41
C VAL A 64 -3.98 9.10 -1.39
N GLU A 65 -4.36 7.89 -1.03
CA GLU A 65 -5.22 7.05 -1.87
C GLU A 65 -6.67 7.17 -1.43
N GLU A 66 -7.54 7.49 -2.39
CA GLU A 66 -8.98 7.57 -2.21
C GLU A 66 -9.64 6.54 -3.11
N LEU A 67 -10.30 5.57 -2.49
CA LEU A 67 -10.91 4.44 -3.16
C LEU A 67 -12.42 4.53 -3.05
N THR A 68 -13.07 4.63 -4.20
CA THR A 68 -14.53 4.70 -4.29
C THR A 68 -15.11 3.32 -4.03
N LEU A 69 -16.05 3.23 -3.10
CA LEU A 69 -16.77 2.00 -2.81
C LEU A 69 -17.80 1.73 -3.93
N ALA A 70 -18.06 0.45 -4.22
CA ALA A 70 -19.07 0.03 -5.18
C ALA A 70 -20.49 0.28 -4.63
N GLY A 71 -20.89 1.56 -4.60
CA GLY A 71 -22.11 2.03 -3.97
C GLY A 71 -21.88 2.51 -2.53
N ALA A 72 -22.82 3.31 -2.04
CA ALA A 72 -22.77 3.81 -0.67
C ALA A 72 -23.01 2.66 0.31
N VAL A 73 -22.15 2.56 1.33
CA VAL A 73 -22.25 1.55 2.37
C VAL A 73 -22.78 2.18 3.64
N GLU A 74 -23.82 1.58 4.22
CA GLU A 74 -24.35 2.00 5.51
C GLU A 74 -23.65 1.29 6.67
N VAL A 75 -23.13 2.09 7.59
CA VAL A 75 -22.69 1.64 8.90
C VAL A 75 -23.84 1.85 9.87
N THR A 76 -24.39 0.76 10.41
CA THR A 76 -25.43 0.77 11.43
C THR A 76 -24.84 0.60 12.82
N GLU A 77 -25.61 0.92 13.87
CA GLU A 77 -25.21 0.66 15.24
C GLU A 77 -24.92 -0.84 15.45
N GLY A 78 -23.74 -1.14 16.00
CA GLY A 78 -23.26 -2.53 16.20
C GLY A 78 -22.89 -3.29 14.92
N GLY A 79 -22.96 -2.64 13.75
CA GLY A 79 -22.59 -3.23 12.45
C GLY A 79 -21.08 -3.32 12.25
N GLN A 80 -20.67 -4.17 11.29
CA GLN A 80 -19.30 -4.24 10.81
C GLN A 80 -19.30 -4.09 9.29
N LEU A 81 -18.33 -3.31 8.79
CA LEU A 81 -18.05 -3.20 7.37
C LEU A 81 -16.64 -3.74 7.11
N PRO A 82 -16.51 -5.00 6.66
CA PRO A 82 -15.23 -5.50 6.21
C PRO A 82 -14.87 -4.89 4.86
N LEU A 83 -13.66 -4.33 4.79
CA LEU A 83 -13.03 -3.81 3.59
C LEU A 83 -11.68 -4.48 3.45
N THR A 84 -11.35 -4.87 2.23
CA THR A 84 -10.04 -5.42 1.89
C THR A 84 -9.28 -4.38 1.08
N LEU A 85 -8.06 -4.04 1.53
CA LEU A 85 -7.06 -3.33 0.74
C LEU A 85 -6.09 -4.37 0.20
N HIS A 86 -6.16 -4.60 -1.11
CA HIS A 86 -5.26 -5.46 -1.83
C HIS A 86 -4.09 -4.65 -2.40
N VAL A 87 -2.89 -5.21 -2.31
CA VAL A 87 -1.65 -4.63 -2.82
C VAL A 87 -0.94 -5.69 -3.66
N ASP A 88 -0.94 -5.51 -4.98
CA ASP A 88 -0.28 -6.45 -5.89
C ASP A 88 1.18 -6.07 -6.14
N ALA A 89 2.09 -6.71 -5.42
CA ALA A 89 3.52 -6.47 -5.57
C ALA A 89 4.14 -7.08 -6.84
N ALA A 90 3.42 -7.95 -7.58
CA ALA A 90 3.98 -8.66 -8.73
C ALA A 90 4.35 -7.72 -9.87
N ASP A 91 3.58 -6.63 -10.05
CA ASP A 91 3.74 -5.69 -11.15
C ASP A 91 4.59 -4.45 -10.79
N TRP A 92 5.06 -4.33 -9.54
CA TRP A 92 5.82 -3.14 -9.10
C TRP A 92 7.05 -2.89 -9.96
N PHE A 93 7.77 -3.96 -10.32
CA PHE A 93 8.98 -3.88 -11.15
C PHE A 93 8.71 -4.25 -12.62
N ALA A 94 7.47 -4.28 -13.08
CA ALA A 94 7.20 -4.50 -14.50
C ALA A 94 7.63 -3.29 -15.34
N ASN A 95 8.24 -3.54 -16.50
CA ASN A 95 8.51 -2.48 -17.46
C ASN A 95 7.21 -1.98 -18.12
N GLU A 96 7.23 -0.78 -18.71
CA GLU A 96 6.06 -0.18 -19.37
C GLU A 96 5.41 -1.10 -20.43
N ALA A 97 6.23 -1.93 -21.10
CA ALA A 97 5.78 -2.84 -22.12
C ALA A 97 5.11 -4.11 -21.56
N GLY A 98 5.18 -4.37 -20.26
CA GLY A 98 4.67 -5.59 -19.60
C GLY A 98 5.37 -6.88 -20.04
N THR A 99 6.58 -6.78 -20.60
CA THR A 99 7.31 -7.92 -21.21
C THR A 99 8.54 -8.35 -20.42
N GLY A 100 8.89 -7.61 -19.37
CA GLY A 100 10.05 -7.89 -18.55
C GLY A 100 10.05 -7.09 -17.26
N LEU A 101 11.07 -7.32 -16.45
CA LEU A 101 11.26 -6.67 -15.17
C LEU A 101 12.33 -5.58 -15.25
N LEU A 102 12.11 -4.50 -14.52
CA LEU A 102 13.07 -3.46 -14.19
C LEU A 102 13.98 -3.99 -13.08
N ASP A 103 15.26 -3.58 -13.10
CA ASP A 103 16.19 -3.92 -12.02
C ASP A 103 15.80 -3.15 -10.75
N PRO A 104 15.44 -3.82 -9.64
CA PRO A 104 15.07 -3.15 -8.40
C PRO A 104 16.16 -2.24 -7.83
N ALA A 105 17.44 -2.53 -8.09
CA ALA A 105 18.55 -1.67 -7.66
C ALA A 105 18.68 -0.37 -8.49
N GLN A 106 17.87 -0.22 -9.52
CA GLN A 106 17.74 0.99 -10.34
C GLN A 106 16.39 1.68 -10.10
N ALA A 107 15.65 1.27 -9.07
CA ALA A 107 14.35 1.82 -8.71
C ALA A 107 14.35 2.66 -7.42
N ASP A 108 15.40 2.59 -6.59
CA ASP A 108 15.51 3.42 -5.38
C ASP A 108 15.47 4.93 -5.71
N ASP A 109 15.21 5.76 -4.70
CA ASP A 109 15.14 7.22 -4.83
C ASP A 109 16.32 7.81 -5.63
N GLY A 110 16.01 8.61 -6.65
CA GLY A 110 16.97 9.23 -7.57
C GLY A 110 17.51 8.30 -8.67
N GLN A 111 17.08 7.04 -8.75
CA GLN A 111 17.49 6.10 -9.81
C GLN A 111 16.58 6.16 -11.05
N PRO A 112 17.03 5.64 -12.21
CA PRO A 112 16.30 5.80 -13.47
C PRO A 112 14.88 5.20 -13.51
N TYR A 113 14.58 4.20 -12.68
CA TYR A 113 13.27 3.53 -12.67
C TYR A 113 12.38 3.93 -11.49
N GLU A 114 12.81 4.86 -10.63
CA GLU A 114 12.04 5.35 -9.47
C GLU A 114 10.61 5.72 -9.87
N SER A 115 10.44 6.67 -10.78
CA SER A 115 9.10 7.15 -11.16
C SER A 115 8.20 6.06 -11.75
N GLN A 116 8.77 5.13 -12.51
CA GLN A 116 8.00 4.02 -13.10
C GLN A 116 7.54 3.04 -12.02
N VAL A 117 8.45 2.66 -11.11
CA VAL A 117 8.14 1.71 -10.03
C VAL A 117 7.14 2.33 -9.05
N GLU A 118 7.29 3.60 -8.69
CA GLU A 118 6.29 4.27 -7.86
C GLU A 118 4.93 4.38 -8.55
N GLN A 119 4.88 4.61 -9.87
CA GLN A 119 3.62 4.61 -10.60
C GLN A 119 2.96 3.22 -10.57
N ASN A 120 3.74 2.15 -10.77
CA ASN A 120 3.24 0.78 -10.67
C ASN A 120 2.73 0.47 -9.26
N ILE A 121 3.43 0.92 -8.23
CA ILE A 121 2.99 0.82 -6.83
C ILE A 121 1.64 1.50 -6.63
N ARG A 122 1.47 2.75 -7.08
CA ARG A 122 0.18 3.46 -6.99
C ARG A 122 -0.94 2.68 -7.68
N MET A 123 -0.67 2.11 -8.86
CA MET A 123 -1.65 1.30 -9.60
C MET A 123 -1.94 -0.07 -8.98
N SER A 124 -1.09 -0.54 -8.05
CA SER A 124 -1.24 -1.85 -7.41
C SER A 124 -2.29 -1.87 -6.31
N PHE A 125 -2.67 -0.70 -5.79
CA PHE A 125 -3.65 -0.59 -4.72
C PHE A 125 -5.07 -0.78 -5.25
N ARG A 126 -5.82 -1.66 -4.61
CA ARG A 126 -7.25 -1.84 -4.84
C ARG A 126 -7.95 -2.01 -3.51
N ALA A 127 -9.08 -1.34 -3.31
CA ALA A 127 -9.94 -1.64 -2.18
C ALA A 127 -11.33 -1.98 -2.66
N PHE A 128 -11.91 -2.96 -1.97
CA PHE A 128 -13.23 -3.46 -2.27
C PHE A 128 -13.90 -3.93 -0.98
N ARG A 129 -15.23 -4.02 -1.05
CA ARG A 129 -16.00 -4.67 -0.01
C ARG A 129 -15.77 -6.17 -0.15
N ASP A 130 -15.55 -6.81 0.98
CA ASP A 130 -15.21 -8.23 1.05
C ASP A 130 -15.89 -8.80 2.30
N ALA A 131 -17.13 -9.29 2.13
CA ALA A 131 -17.98 -9.66 3.27
C ALA A 131 -17.57 -10.99 3.90
N ASP A 132 -17.10 -11.94 3.08
CA ASP A 132 -16.66 -13.27 3.53
C ASP A 132 -15.15 -13.35 3.81
N ARG A 133 -14.40 -12.28 3.48
CA ARG A 133 -12.97 -12.10 3.77
C ARG A 133 -12.10 -13.10 3.00
N ASP A 134 -12.48 -13.41 1.77
CA ASP A 134 -11.75 -14.33 0.90
C ASP A 134 -10.67 -13.65 0.04
N GLY A 135 -10.59 -12.31 0.10
CA GLY A 135 -9.66 -11.51 -0.70
C GLY A 135 -10.16 -11.22 -2.12
N VAL A 136 -11.44 -11.47 -2.40
CA VAL A 136 -12.14 -11.17 -3.64
C VAL A 136 -13.27 -10.18 -3.35
N GLY A 137 -13.55 -9.30 -4.31
CA GLY A 137 -14.62 -8.31 -4.17
C GLY A 137 -16.01 -8.89 -4.39
N ASP A 138 -16.93 -8.51 -3.50
CA ASP A 138 -18.39 -8.77 -3.60
C ASP A 138 -19.17 -7.68 -4.35
#